data_AF-A0A257NYP3-F1
#
_entry.id   AF-A0A257NYP3-F1
#
_cell.length_a   1.000
_cell.length_b   1.000
_cell.length_c   1.000
_cell.angle_alpha   90.00
_cell.angle_beta   90.00
_cell.angle_gamma   90.00
#
_symmetry.space_group_name_H-M   'P 1'
#
loop_
_entity.id
_entity.type
_entity.pdbx_description
1 polymer ?
#
loop_
_entity_poly.entity_id
_entity_poly.type
_entity_poly.pdbx_seq_one_letter_code
_entity_poly.pdbx_strand_id
1 'polypeptide(L)' 'EQAIKNLPGVVMIGGGMPIDAAGQMVGAIGVSGAPGGANDDLCAKAGLDAIEGDLAF' A
#
# COMPACT_ATOMS: atom_id res chain seq x y z
N GLU A 1 -3.95 11.82 16.37
CA GLU A 1 -4.75 11.03 15.38
C GLU A 1 -5.60 11.90 14.45
N GLN A 2 -6.45 12.80 14.96
CA GLN A 2 -7.28 13.70 14.11
C GLN A 2 -6.46 14.58 13.15
N ALA A 3 -5.27 15.04 13.58
CA ALA A 3 -4.42 15.92 12.77
C ALA A 3 -3.94 15.28 11.46
N ILE A 4 -3.75 13.96 11.41
CA ILE A 4 -3.27 13.26 10.22
C ILE A 4 -4.41 13.06 9.20
N LYS A 5 -5.64 12.84 9.69
CA LYS A 5 -6.82 12.63 8.83
C LYS A 5 -7.16 13.84 7.96
N ASN A 6 -6.80 15.04 8.42
CA ASN A 6 -7.08 16.30 7.74
C ASN A 6 -5.87 16.86 6.99
N LEU A 7 -4.76 16.11 6.93
CA LEU A 7 -3.57 16.55 6.21
C LEU A 7 -3.82 16.47 4.70
N PRO A 8 -3.59 17.55 3.93
CA PRO A 8 -3.71 17.49 2.48
C PRO A 8 -2.81 16.39 1.90
N GLY A 9 -3.36 15.59 0.99
CA GLY A 9 -2.63 14.48 0.35
C GLY A 9 -2.61 13.18 1.15
N VAL A 10 -3.28 13.10 2.29
CA VAL A 10 -3.41 11.86 3.08
C VAL A 10 -4.82 11.30 2.96
N VAL A 11 -4.90 9.99 2.73
CA VAL A 11 -6.15 9.22 2.81
C VAL A 11 -5.92 8.04 3.76
N MET A 12 -6.60 8.07 4.91
CA MET A 12 -6.47 7.05 5.97
C MET A 12 -7.48 5.91 5.79
N ILE A 13 -7.32 5.12 4.73
CA ILE A 13 -8.16 3.96 4.37
C ILE A 13 -7.29 2.73 4.07
N GLY A 14 -7.90 1.54 3.97
CA GLY A 14 -7.23 0.34 3.46
C GLY A 14 -6.86 0.46 1.97
N GLY A 15 -5.95 -0.37 1.51
CA GLY A 15 -5.43 -0.42 0.13
C GLY A 15 -4.02 0.14 -0.04
N GLY A 16 -3.42 0.74 1.00
CA GLY A 16 -2.06 1.27 0.99
C GLY A 16 -1.06 0.32 1.63
N MET A 17 0.00 -0.06 0.91
CA MET A 17 1.07 -0.94 1.43
C MET A 17 2.46 -0.43 1.04
N PRO A 18 3.47 -0.49 1.94
CA PRO A 18 4.85 -0.14 1.60
C PRO A 18 5.46 -1.18 0.64
N ILE A 19 6.43 -0.72 -0.15
CA ILE A 19 7.29 -1.57 -0.99
C ILE A 19 8.70 -1.53 -0.39
N ASP A 20 9.19 -2.68 0.05
CA ASP A 20 10.54 -2.84 0.59
C ASP A 20 11.41 -3.66 -0.38
N ALA A 21 12.67 -3.25 -0.54
CA ALA A 21 13.70 -3.96 -1.30
C ALA A 21 15.02 -3.90 -0.54
N ALA A 22 15.75 -5.03 -0.44
CA ALA A 22 17.00 -5.13 0.31
C ALA A 22 16.94 -4.55 1.76
N GLY A 23 15.79 -4.69 2.44
CA GLY A 23 15.58 -4.17 3.79
C GLY A 23 15.41 -2.64 3.87
N GLN A 24 15.15 -1.97 2.75
CA GLN A 24 14.91 -0.54 2.66
C GLN A 24 13.54 -0.29 2.01
N MET A 25 12.77 0.67 2.53
CA MET A 25 11.54 1.12 1.89
C MET A 25 11.88 1.95 0.65
N VAL A 26 11.40 1.51 -0.51
CA VAL A 26 11.66 2.16 -1.81
C VAL A 26 10.43 2.86 -2.37
N GLY A 27 9.24 2.58 -1.83
CA GLY A 27 8.00 3.20 -2.28
C GLY A 27 6.78 2.63 -1.57
N ALA A 28 5.61 2.80 -2.21
CA ALA A 28 4.34 2.25 -1.75
C ALA A 28 3.40 2.01 -2.94
N ILE A 29 2.46 1.08 -2.77
CA ILE A 29 1.32 0.85 -3.66
C ILE A 29 0.04 1.32 -2.97
N GLY A 30 -0.88 1.91 -3.75
CA GLY A 30 -2.21 2.29 -3.30
C GLY A 30 -3.28 1.76 -4.25
N VAL A 31 -4.24 0.99 -3.73
CA VAL A 31 -5.39 0.46 -4.47
C VAL A 31 -6.68 1.02 -3.88
N SER A 32 -7.65 1.33 -4.74
CA SER A 32 -8.99 1.75 -4.33
C SER A 32 -10.03 1.37 -5.37
N GLY A 33 -11.20 0.95 -4.92
CA GLY A 33 -12.38 0.71 -5.77
C GLY A 33 -13.07 -0.62 -5.51
N ALA A 34 -12.48 -1.50 -4.70
CA ALA A 34 -13.12 -2.74 -4.29
C ALA A 34 -14.26 -2.49 -3.28
N PRO A 35 -15.15 -3.48 -3.05
CA PRO A 35 -16.18 -3.40 -2.01
C PRO A 35 -15.58 -3.37 -0.58
N GLY A 36 -15.11 -2.21 -0.13
CA GLY A 36 -14.49 -1.99 1.17
C GLY A 36 -12.96 -2.12 1.17
N GLY A 37 -12.29 -1.36 2.05
CA GLY A 37 -10.83 -1.22 2.06
C GLY A 37 -10.05 -2.52 2.34
N ALA A 38 -10.65 -3.49 3.03
CA ALA A 38 -10.03 -4.80 3.21
C ALA A 38 -9.87 -5.56 1.87
N ASN A 39 -10.75 -5.32 0.90
CA ASN A 39 -10.60 -5.90 -0.43
C ASN A 39 -9.57 -5.13 -1.26
N ASP A 40 -9.42 -3.81 -1.05
CA ASP A 40 -8.33 -3.04 -1.63
C ASP A 40 -6.97 -3.53 -1.09
N ASP A 41 -6.89 -3.88 0.21
CA ASP A 41 -5.70 -4.49 0.81
C ASP A 41 -5.32 -5.81 0.13
N LEU A 42 -6.29 -6.68 -0.16
CA LEU A 42 -6.05 -7.93 -0.89
C LEU A 42 -5.47 -7.68 -2.29
N CYS A 43 -6.02 -6.70 -3.00
CA CYS A 43 -5.51 -6.32 -4.32
C CYS A 43 -4.09 -5.72 -4.24
N ALA A 44 -3.82 -4.85 -3.27
CA ALA A 44 -2.49 -4.27 -3.06
C ALA A 44 -1.46 -5.37 -2.74
N LYS A 45 -1.82 -6.32 -1.87
CA LYS A 45 -0.97 -7.46 -1.54
C LYS A 45 -0.69 -8.35 -2.75
N ALA A 46 -1.70 -8.67 -3.54
CA ALA A 46 -1.52 -9.46 -4.76
C ALA A 46 -0.57 -8.78 -5.77
N GLY A 47 -0.63 -7.45 -5.88
CA GLY A 47 0.31 -6.67 -6.69
C GLY A 47 1.75 -6.74 -6.19
N LEU A 48 1.95 -6.63 -4.86
CA LEU A 48 3.27 -6.80 -4.23
C LEU A 48 3.84 -8.20 -4.45
N ASP A 49 3.03 -9.24 -4.25
CA ASP A 49 3.43 -10.64 -4.41
C ASP A 49 3.86 -10.94 -5.85
N ALA A 50 3.23 -10.29 -6.84
CA ALA A 50 3.57 -10.47 -8.25
C ALA A 50 4.97 -9.94 -8.63
N ILE A 51 5.52 -8.99 -7.85
CA ILE A 51 6.82 -8.36 -8.12
C ILE A 51 7.88 -8.73 -7.07
N GLU A 52 7.58 -9.62 -6.11
CA GLU A 52 8.48 -9.96 -5.00
C GLU A 52 9.87 -10.42 -5.48
N GLY A 53 9.92 -11.18 -6.58
CA GLY A 53 11.17 -11.65 -7.18
C GLY A 53 12.05 -10.52 -7.73
N ASP A 54 11.47 -9.40 -8.17
CA ASP A 54 12.20 -8.23 -8.67
C ASP A 54 12.73 -7.35 -7.53
N LEU A 55 12.23 -7.54 -6.30
CA LEU A 55 12.64 -6.79 -5.10
C LEU A 55 13.73 -7.50 -4.29
N ALA A 56 14.00 -8.77 -4.60
CA ALA A 56 15.02 -9.59 -3.98
C ALA A 56 16.41 -9.27 -4.57
N PHE A 57 17.09 -8.28 -3.99
CA PHE A 57 18.50 -7.96 -4.26
C PHE A 57 19.41 -8.43 -3.12
#